data_AF-A0A662FLD8-F1
#
_entry.id   AF-A0A662FLD8-F1
#
_cell.length_a   1.000
_cell.length_b   1.000
_cell.length_c   1.000
_cell.angle_alpha   90.00
_cell.angle_beta   90.00
_cell.angle_gamma   90.00
#
_symmetry.space_group_name_H-M   'P 1'
#
loop_
_entity.id
_entity.type
_entity.pdbx_description
1 polymer ?
#
loop_
_entity_poly.entity_id
_entity_poly.type
_entity_poly.pdbx_seq_one_letter_code
_entity_poly.pdbx_strand_id
1 'polypeptide(L)'
;MEKIKKIGKQVNKTKRAIYTFLIRKIVFSLPIIRNQLLKQFEKKFHADLVENNKSFPKQVQEKKYEYIMAMLNSGLRNLDKGNISKKIAERILNTLVKFSFIQKELCKETR
;
A
#
# COMPACT_ATOMS: atom_id res chain seq x y z
N MET A 1 -7.44 -20.39 -19.62
CA MET A 1 -7.77 -19.38 -18.59
C MET A 1 -6.95 -19.49 -17.29
N GLU A 2 -6.43 -20.66 -16.93
CA GLU A 2 -5.60 -20.85 -15.71
C GLU A 2 -4.26 -20.10 -15.71
N LYS A 3 -3.55 -20.05 -16.84
CA LYS A 3 -2.25 -19.35 -16.96
C LYS A 3 -2.37 -17.85 -16.63
N ILE A 4 -3.44 -17.18 -17.09
CA ILE A 4 -3.70 -15.75 -16.84
C ILE A 4 -3.97 -15.49 -15.34
N LYS A 5 -4.68 -16.40 -14.66
CA LYS A 5 -4.90 -16.32 -13.20
C LYS A 5 -3.60 -16.47 -12.40
N LYS A 6 -2.73 -17.43 -12.78
CA LYS A 6 -1.41 -17.62 -12.15
C LYS A 6 -0.51 -16.40 -12.33
N ILE A 7 -0.49 -15.80 -13.52
CA ILE A 7 0.29 -14.58 -13.81
C ILE A 7 -0.19 -13.40 -12.94
N GLY A 8 -1.51 -13.17 -12.84
CA GLY A 8 -2.05 -12.11 -11.99
C GLY A 8 -1.72 -12.27 -10.50
N LYS A 9 -1.72 -13.52 -9.99
CA LYS A 9 -1.36 -13.84 -8.60
C LYS A 9 0.13 -13.59 -8.33
N GLN A 10 0.99 -13.93 -9.30
CA GLN A 10 2.43 -13.68 -9.24
C GLN A 10 2.75 -12.18 -9.23
N VAL A 11 2.10 -11.38 -10.09
CA VAL A 11 2.27 -9.92 -10.16
C VAL A 11 1.88 -9.26 -8.84
N ASN A 12 0.75 -9.65 -8.24
CA ASN A 12 0.33 -9.13 -6.94
C ASN A 12 1.33 -9.48 -5.81
N LYS A 13 1.91 -10.68 -5.85
CA LYS A 13 2.94 -11.10 -4.88
C LYS A 13 4.20 -10.24 -4.99
N THR A 14 4.66 -9.96 -6.22
CA THR A 14 5.83 -9.11 -6.48
C THR A 14 5.58 -7.66 -6.04
N LYS A 15 4.43 -7.07 -6.43
CA LYS A 15 4.07 -5.71 -6.00
C LYS A 15 4.06 -5.61 -4.47
N ARG A 16 3.44 -6.58 -3.79
CA ARG A 16 3.39 -6.62 -2.33
C ARG A 16 4.78 -6.66 -1.70
N ALA A 17 5.71 -7.48 -2.22
CA ALA A 17 7.08 -7.54 -1.72
C ALA A 17 7.80 -6.19 -1.86
N ILE A 18 7.65 -5.54 -3.03
CA ILE A 18 8.23 -4.22 -3.29
C ILE A 18 7.68 -3.17 -2.31
N TYR A 19 6.36 -3.09 -2.14
CA TYR A 19 5.76 -2.11 -1.24
C TYR A 19 6.07 -2.37 0.23
N THR A 20 6.17 -3.64 0.65
CA THR A 20 6.62 -4.01 2.00
C THR A 20 8.05 -3.54 2.25
N PHE A 21 8.94 -3.73 1.27
CA PHE A 21 10.31 -3.23 1.34
C PHE A 21 10.40 -1.70 1.39
N LEU A 22 9.59 -1.00 0.58
CA LEU A 22 9.52 0.46 0.59
C LEU A 22 9.02 1.00 1.93
N ILE A 23 7.96 0.40 2.50
CA ILE A 23 7.45 0.76 3.83
C ILE A 23 8.55 0.60 4.88
N ARG A 24 9.26 -0.52 4.86
CA ARG A 24 10.34 -0.76 5.81
C ARG A 24 11.42 0.32 5.67
N LYS A 25 11.80 0.70 4.45
CA LYS A 25 12.72 1.84 4.24
C LYS A 25 12.18 3.14 4.84
N ILE A 26 10.91 3.47 4.62
CA ILE A 26 10.26 4.69 5.15
C ILE A 26 10.23 4.71 6.68
N VAL A 27 9.88 3.58 7.32
CA VAL A 27 9.78 3.48 8.78
C VAL A 27 11.14 3.61 9.46
N PHE A 28 12.18 3.01 8.87
CA PHE A 28 13.51 3.00 9.47
C PHE A 28 14.40 4.16 9.01
N SER A 29 13.97 4.97 8.04
CA SER A 29 14.68 6.19 7.62
C SER A 29 14.52 7.35 8.60
N LEU A 30 15.49 8.26 8.57
CA LEU A 30 15.41 9.54 9.26
C LEU A 30 14.19 10.36 8.78
N PRO A 31 13.55 11.17 9.65
CA PRO A 31 12.36 11.95 9.30
C PRO A 31 12.52 12.83 8.05
N ILE A 32 13.70 13.42 7.86
CA ILE A 32 14.02 14.29 6.70
C ILE A 32 13.95 13.50 5.39
N ILE A 33 14.55 12.31 5.36
CA ILE A 33 14.59 11.42 4.19
C ILE A 33 13.21 10.80 3.94
N ARG A 34 12.46 10.57 5.02
CA ARG A 34 11.14 9.94 4.97
C ARG A 34 10.17 10.69 4.08
N ASN A 35 10.15 12.02 4.14
CA ASN A 35 9.26 12.83 3.31
C ASN A 35 9.51 12.65 1.81
N GLN A 36 10.77 12.50 1.41
CA GLN A 36 11.12 12.24 0.01
C GLN A 36 10.70 10.84 -0.43
N LEU A 37 10.98 9.82 0.40
CA LEU A 37 10.56 8.44 0.14
C LEU A 37 9.03 8.31 0.08
N LEU A 38 8.33 9.05 0.92
CA LEU A 38 6.88 9.09 0.99
C LEU A 38 6.28 9.64 -0.31
N LYS A 39 6.79 10.77 -0.83
CA LYS A 39 6.32 11.33 -2.12
C LYS A 39 6.49 10.34 -3.28
N GLN A 40 7.61 9.62 -3.32
CA GLN A 40 7.83 8.59 -4.35
C GLN A 40 6.87 7.40 -4.19
N PHE A 41 6.64 6.99 -2.93
CA PHE A 41 5.67 5.94 -2.61
C PHE A 41 4.26 6.36 -3.05
N GLU A 42 3.81 7.55 -2.67
CA GLU A 42 2.48 8.11 -3.02
C GLU A 42 2.23 8.08 -4.52
N LYS A 43 3.16 8.64 -5.30
CA LYS A 43 3.03 8.68 -6.76
C LYS A 43 2.88 7.28 -7.37
N LYS A 44 3.71 6.33 -6.94
CA LYS A 44 3.66 4.96 -7.44
C LYS A 44 2.41 4.21 -6.98
N PHE A 45 2.04 4.39 -5.72
CA PHE A 45 0.90 3.74 -5.10
C PHE A 45 -0.42 4.23 -5.68
N HIS A 46 -0.56 5.53 -5.95
CA HIS A 46 -1.72 6.10 -6.64
C HIS A 46 -1.85 5.53 -8.06
N ALA A 47 -0.76 5.52 -8.84
CA ALA A 47 -0.78 4.96 -10.18
C ALA A 47 -1.20 3.49 -10.18
N ASP A 48 -0.71 2.68 -9.23
CA ASP A 48 -1.06 1.26 -9.12
C ASP A 48 -2.47 1.00 -8.60
N LEU A 49 -2.97 1.81 -7.65
CA LEU A 49 -4.24 1.58 -6.98
C LEU A 49 -5.42 2.24 -7.70
N VAL A 50 -5.21 3.38 -8.37
CA VAL A 50 -6.25 4.21 -8.99
C VAL A 50 -6.18 4.14 -10.51
N GLU A 51 -5.07 4.57 -11.11
CA GLU A 51 -5.01 4.76 -12.57
C GLU A 51 -4.92 3.44 -13.35
N ASN A 52 -4.13 2.49 -12.85
CA ASN A 52 -3.88 1.21 -13.53
C ASN A 52 -4.88 0.11 -13.16
N ASN A 53 -5.83 0.41 -12.28
CA ASN A 53 -6.78 -0.58 -11.78
C ASN A 53 -8.18 -0.28 -12.34
N LYS A 54 -8.67 -1.21 -13.15
CA LYS A 54 -9.99 -1.13 -13.81
C LYS A 54 -11.05 -2.00 -13.14
N SER A 55 -10.78 -2.51 -11.94
CA SER A 55 -11.69 -3.45 -11.26
C SER A 55 -12.88 -2.77 -10.59
N PHE A 56 -12.79 -1.49 -10.27
CA PHE A 56 -13.84 -0.70 -9.60
C PHE A 56 -13.96 0.70 -10.24
N PRO A 57 -15.04 1.46 -9.98
CA PRO A 57 -15.11 2.86 -10.38
C PRO A 57 -13.94 3.68 -9.81
N LYS A 58 -13.42 4.64 -10.58
CA LYS A 58 -12.26 5.46 -10.20
C LYS A 58 -12.43 6.12 -8.83
N GLN A 59 -13.60 6.71 -8.57
CA GLN A 59 -13.94 7.36 -7.29
C GLN A 59 -13.82 6.43 -6.08
N VAL A 60 -14.17 5.15 -6.22
CA VAL A 60 -14.05 4.17 -5.12
C VAL A 60 -12.57 3.89 -4.83
N GLN A 61 -11.76 3.84 -5.88
CA GLN A 61 -10.33 3.59 -5.77
C GLN A 61 -9.58 4.80 -5.21
N GLU A 62 -9.99 6.02 -5.58
CA GLU A 62 -9.51 7.27 -5.02
C GLU A 62 -9.78 7.35 -3.51
N LYS A 63 -11.03 7.12 -3.08
CA LYS A 63 -11.35 7.07 -1.65
C LYS A 63 -10.49 6.05 -0.90
N LYS A 64 -10.30 4.86 -1.48
CA LYS A 64 -9.44 3.83 -0.89
C LYS A 64 -7.99 4.31 -0.75
N TYR A 65 -7.46 4.94 -1.80
CA TYR A 65 -6.13 5.55 -1.77
C TYR A 65 -6.02 6.59 -0.65
N GLU A 66 -6.97 7.51 -0.57
CA GLU A 66 -7.01 8.58 0.45
C GLU A 66 -7.02 8.01 1.87
N TYR A 67 -7.86 7.02 2.15
CA TYR A 67 -7.89 6.36 3.46
C TYR A 67 -6.54 5.72 3.82
N ILE A 68 -5.92 5.01 2.88
CA ILE A 68 -4.63 4.37 3.11
C ILE A 68 -3.56 5.42 3.37
N MET A 69 -3.56 6.51 2.61
CA MET A 69 -2.59 7.60 2.77
C MET A 69 -2.79 8.37 4.07
N ALA A 70 -4.03 8.60 4.49
CA ALA A 70 -4.34 9.22 5.77
C ALA A 70 -3.82 8.36 6.94
N MET A 71 -4.07 7.04 6.89
CA MET A 71 -3.58 6.10 7.90
C MET A 71 -2.05 6.01 7.90
N LEU A 72 -1.43 6.00 6.73
CA LEU A 72 0.03 5.95 6.61
C LEU A 72 0.68 7.20 7.19
N ASN A 73 0.19 8.38 6.81
CA ASN A 73 0.66 9.66 7.34
C ASN A 73 0.46 9.75 8.86
N SER A 74 -0.70 9.31 9.37
CA SER A 74 -0.96 9.27 10.81
C SER A 74 -0.01 8.33 11.55
N GLY A 75 0.24 7.13 10.99
CA GLY A 75 1.18 6.17 11.55
C GLY A 75 2.61 6.71 11.62
N LEU A 76 3.07 7.38 10.55
CA LEU A 76 4.39 8.02 10.53
C LEU A 76 4.50 9.18 11.52
N ARG A 77 3.47 10.01 11.65
CA ARG A 77 3.45 11.08 12.68
C ARG A 77 3.52 10.51 14.09
N ASN A 78 2.78 9.44 14.38
CA ASN A 78 2.84 8.79 15.70
C ASN A 78 4.21 8.15 15.95
N LEU A 79 4.87 7.62 14.91
CA LEU A 79 6.24 7.15 15.01
C LEU A 79 7.21 8.29 15.34
N ASP A 80 7.08 9.44 14.67
CA ASP A 80 7.95 10.61 14.90
C ASP A 80 7.77 11.22 16.29
N LYS A 81 6.54 11.20 16.82
CA LYS A 81 6.25 11.62 18.19
C LYS A 81 6.71 10.61 19.26
N GLY A 82 7.15 9.42 18.87
CA GLY A 82 7.49 8.35 19.80
C GLY A 82 6.28 7.63 20.43
N ASN A 83 5.06 7.93 19.99
CA ASN A 83 3.83 7.30 20.48
C ASN A 83 3.78 5.79 20.15
N ILE A 84 4.44 5.37 19.07
CA ILE A 84 4.53 3.97 18.65
C ILE A 84 5.96 3.60 18.29
N SER A 85 6.34 2.34 18.54
CA SER A 85 7.65 1.82 18.14
C SER A 85 7.74 1.61 16.62
N LYS A 86 8.97 1.61 16.08
CA LYS A 86 9.24 1.28 14.66
C LYS A 86 8.63 -0.05 14.25
N LYS A 87 8.67 -1.06 15.13
CA LYS A 87 8.11 -2.40 14.88
C LYS A 87 6.58 -2.36 14.75
N ILE A 88 5.91 -1.55 15.57
CA ILE A 88 4.45 -1.35 15.49
C ILE A 88 4.10 -0.60 14.20
N ALA A 89 4.81 0.48 13.89
CA ALA A 89 4.62 1.25 12.66
C ALA A 89 4.79 0.36 11.42
N GLU A 90 5.87 -0.43 11.34
CA GLU A 90 6.11 -1.39 10.25
C GLU A 90 4.92 -2.36 10.09
N ARG A 91 4.41 -2.92 11.19
CA ARG A 91 3.29 -3.87 11.16
C ARG A 91 2.00 -3.23 10.67
N ILE A 92 1.66 -2.03 11.15
CA ILE A 92 0.47 -1.28 10.73
C ILE A 92 0.55 -0.99 9.23
N LEU A 93 1.65 -0.38 8.78
CA LEU A 93 1.81 0.02 7.39
C LEU A 93 1.86 -1.19 6.44
N ASN A 94 2.54 -2.27 6.82
CA ASN A 94 2.57 -3.50 6.04
C ASN A 94 1.18 -4.12 5.91
N THR A 95 0.37 -4.03 6.96
CA THR A 95 -1.02 -4.50 6.94
C THR A 95 -1.84 -3.68 5.93
N LEU A 96 -1.74 -2.35 5.98
CA LEU A 96 -2.46 -1.45 5.06
C LEU A 96 -2.13 -1.75 3.59
N VAL A 97 -0.85 -1.86 3.26
CA VAL A 97 -0.40 -2.19 1.91
C VAL A 97 -0.80 -3.61 1.50
N LYS A 98 -0.74 -4.58 2.41
CA LYS A 98 -1.19 -5.94 2.09
C LYS A 98 -2.67 -5.94 1.72
N PHE A 99 -3.52 -5.26 2.49
CA PHE A 99 -4.96 -5.20 2.24
C PHE A 99 -5.35 -4.38 1.01
N SER A 100 -4.54 -3.39 0.62
CA SER A 100 -4.83 -2.61 -0.58
C SER A 100 -4.86 -3.45 -1.86
N PHE A 101 -4.05 -4.51 -1.92
CA PHE A 101 -3.93 -5.40 -3.10
C PHE A 101 -4.79 -6.67 -3.04
N ILE A 102 -5.45 -6.99 -1.91
CA ILE A 102 -6.19 -8.25 -1.72
C ILE A 102 -7.54 -8.32 -2.47
N GLN A 103 -8.17 -7.18 -2.81
CA GLN A 103 -9.54 -7.16 -3.34
C GLN A 103 -9.74 -7.81 -4.73
N LYS A 104 -8.67 -8.06 -5.50
CA LYS A 104 -8.80 -8.82 -6.77
C LYS A 104 -9.27 -10.26 -6.57
N GLU A 105 -9.19 -10.80 -5.35
CA GLU A 105 -9.61 -12.16 -5.04
C GLU A 105 -11.08 -12.23 -4.58
N LEU A 106 -11.56 -11.29 -3.76
CA LEU A 106 -12.92 -11.31 -3.20
C LEU A 106 -14.03 -11.04 -4.24
N CYS A 107 -13.78 -10.18 -5.24
CA CYS A 107 -14.79 -9.83 -6.23
C CYS A 107 -15.07 -10.95 -7.27
N LYS A 108 -14.37 -12.10 -7.18
CA LYS A 108 -14.58 -13.25 -8.07
C LYS A 108 -15.51 -14.31 -7.50
N GLU A 109 -15.82 -14.26 -6.21
CA GLU A 109 -16.68 -15.24 -5.51
C GLU A 109 -18.15 -14.83 -5.46
N THR A 110 -18.51 -13.63 -5.94
CA THR A 110 -19.90 -13.14 -5.92
C THR A 110 -20.48 -13.01 -7.34
N ARG A 111 -20.24 -14.01 -8.20
CA ARG A 111 -20.98 -14.20 -9.45
C ARG A 111 -21.77 -15.50 -9.38
#